data_AF-A0A0D8HNS9-F1
#
_entry.id   AF-A0A0D8HNS9-F1
#
_cell.length_a   1.000
_cell.length_b   1.000
_cell.length_c   1.000
_cell.angle_alpha   90.00
_cell.angle_beta   90.00
_cell.angle_gamma   90.00
#
_symmetry.space_group_name_H-M   'P 1'
#
loop_
_entity.id
_entity.type
_entity.pdbx_description
1 polymer ?
#
loop_
_entity_poly.entity_id
_entity_poly.type
_entity_poly.pdbx_seq_one_letter_code
_entity_poly.pdbx_strand_id
1 'polypeptide(L)'
;MVGLRNSSGSHLRLVPTGLDQQEPAASQQTPAVPEHPSMNSRGQRRSLPAGLRISIRLEEVSTQISRRLIVDSDFTLDDFHAVVQRAMGWHDMHGHSWRKIGTRFPGDFLEYTPRNRVADRRSRGQSAVAENEVHVHEVLMSPGDMIQYRYGRAGAWRHSVTLESVDDEAADKPAVCIEGVGACPPEECAGPEEFEQLLRVLLSEELRSREWTLEWAQTDFEPNKFVLEEVNERLARCVGTVARESAIASFPRTFDIWNLFELLAPASAPELHDVFAMARLDDRSESSSQIRVAVGARLQMLLTLIGDDGIDVESFLSTVDAALDQPELDPVNLPKAQRLFVLLRSWGLARKLKGRIVLTRRGRSASADADVLWNCIVHGVPVASAGPARAIELLVLLAVAAGLEPSDRHHLVAGTLGQIRSSPVLFAEPAIPGKSAGTTIEVLDLVGAIGYDLVGMVSTSDMPWAQYLARAALQR
;
A
#
# COMPACT_ATOMS: atom_id res chain seq x y z
N MET A 1 43.89 -31.25 72.03
CA MET A 1 42.69 -31.74 71.30
C MET A 1 43.16 -32.07 69.89
N VAL A 2 43.75 -33.26 69.62
CA VAL A 2 43.11 -34.59 69.44
C VAL A 2 42.07 -34.54 68.32
N GLY A 3 42.17 -35.21 67.17
CA GLY A 3 43.15 -36.14 66.57
C GLY A 3 42.81 -36.26 65.05
N LEU A 4 43.78 -36.35 64.12
CA LEU A 4 44.42 -37.59 63.59
C LEU A 4 43.38 -38.52 62.92
N ARG A 5 43.52 -39.05 61.69
CA ARG A 5 44.70 -39.43 60.90
C ARG A 5 44.29 -40.03 59.53
N ASN A 6 45.14 -39.85 58.51
CA ASN A 6 45.66 -40.85 57.54
C ASN A 6 44.70 -41.59 56.58
N SER A 7 45.05 -42.03 55.37
CA SER A 7 46.34 -42.11 54.65
C SER A 7 46.14 -42.67 53.24
N SER A 8 47.10 -42.37 52.37
CA SER A 8 47.68 -43.22 51.31
C SER A 8 46.85 -43.61 50.09
N GLY A 9 47.38 -43.21 48.93
CA GLY A 9 47.04 -43.82 47.65
C GLY A 9 47.74 -45.16 47.43
N SER A 10 47.28 -45.89 46.43
CA SER A 10 48.08 -46.69 45.49
C SER A 10 47.16 -47.50 44.57
N HIS A 11 47.49 -47.48 43.26
CA HIS A 11 47.50 -48.61 42.30
C HIS A 11 46.23 -49.48 42.14
N LEU A 12 45.80 -50.00 40.99
CA LEU A 12 46.15 -50.06 39.57
C LEU A 12 45.23 -51.17 39.01
N ARG A 13 44.94 -51.13 37.71
CA ARG A 13 44.68 -52.29 36.81
C ARG A 13 43.38 -53.11 36.96
N LEU A 14 42.47 -52.79 36.04
CA LEU A 14 42.02 -53.66 34.93
C LEU A 14 42.45 -55.14 35.01
N VAL A 15 41.44 -56.01 35.11
CA VAL A 15 41.43 -57.31 34.43
C VAL A 15 40.10 -57.44 33.65
N PRO A 16 40.15 -57.69 32.34
CA PRO A 16 38.99 -57.93 31.47
C PRO A 16 38.67 -59.43 31.32
N THR A 17 37.54 -59.69 30.64
CA THR A 17 36.99 -60.94 30.06
C THR A 17 35.77 -61.51 30.80
N GLY A 18 34.65 -61.85 30.14
CA GLY A 18 34.45 -62.11 28.72
C GLY A 18 33.09 -61.64 28.17
N LEU A 19 33.08 -61.56 26.84
CA LEU A 19 31.98 -61.33 25.92
C LEU A 19 30.88 -62.38 26.11
N ASP A 20 29.60 -62.01 26.06
CA ASP A 20 28.87 -62.01 24.79
C ASP A 20 27.42 -61.51 24.91
N GLN A 21 26.97 -60.90 23.82
CA GLN A 21 25.58 -60.77 23.32
C GLN A 21 24.68 -59.63 23.85
N GLN A 22 24.55 -58.64 22.95
CA GLN A 22 23.59 -57.54 22.97
C GLN A 22 22.18 -58.00 22.59
N GLU A 23 21.18 -57.59 23.36
CA GLU A 23 19.83 -57.24 22.89
C GLU A 23 19.41 -55.92 23.56
N PRO A 24 18.70 -55.00 22.85
CA PRO A 24 18.59 -53.60 23.25
C PRO A 24 17.52 -53.37 24.33
N ALA A 25 17.89 -52.50 25.28
CA ALA A 25 17.12 -52.12 26.45
C ALA A 25 15.91 -51.23 26.15
N ALA A 26 14.85 -51.49 26.91
CA ALA A 26 13.60 -50.76 26.98
C ALA A 26 13.80 -49.25 27.19
N SER A 27 13.13 -48.45 26.36
CA SER A 27 13.10 -47.00 26.43
C SER A 27 12.36 -46.50 27.67
N GLN A 28 13.02 -45.61 28.41
CA GLN A 28 12.49 -44.89 29.55
C GLN A 28 11.32 -43.99 29.11
N GLN A 29 10.17 -44.16 29.78
CA GLN A 29 9.01 -43.28 29.65
C GLN A 29 9.34 -41.91 30.26
N THR A 30 9.30 -40.88 29.42
CA THR A 30 9.29 -39.46 29.79
C THR A 30 7.87 -39.07 30.23
N PRO A 31 7.67 -38.23 31.26
CA PRO A 31 6.34 -37.82 31.69
C PRO A 31 5.68 -36.95 30.62
N ALA A 32 4.42 -37.26 30.32
CA ALA A 32 3.63 -36.59 29.29
C ALA A 32 3.49 -35.09 29.56
N VAL A 33 3.89 -34.29 28.57
CA VAL A 33 3.52 -32.89 28.42
C VAL A 33 1.99 -32.82 28.29
N PRO A 34 1.28 -31.93 29.00
CA PRO A 34 -0.17 -31.84 28.86
C PRO A 34 -0.51 -31.44 27.42
N GLU A 35 -1.26 -32.31 26.73
CA GLU A 35 -1.75 -32.11 25.38
C GLU A 35 -2.56 -30.80 25.30
N HIS A 36 -2.16 -29.92 24.39
CA HIS A 36 -2.97 -28.79 23.98
C HIS A 36 -4.30 -29.32 23.41
N PRO A 37 -5.45 -28.68 23.71
CA PRO A 37 -6.74 -29.18 23.27
C PRO A 37 -6.79 -29.32 21.75
N SER A 38 -7.13 -30.52 21.29
CA SER A 38 -7.32 -30.89 19.89
C SER A 38 -8.27 -29.94 19.16
N MET A 39 -7.90 -29.56 17.94
CA MET A 39 -8.59 -28.63 17.01
C MET A 39 -9.95 -29.14 16.48
N ASN A 40 -10.87 -29.60 17.33
CA ASN A 40 -12.15 -30.19 16.90
C ASN A 40 -13.37 -29.27 17.10
N SER A 41 -13.19 -27.95 17.02
CA SER A 41 -14.31 -27.01 16.98
C SER A 41 -14.04 -25.85 16.00
N ARG A 42 -13.53 -26.16 14.81
CA ARG A 42 -13.65 -25.23 13.68
C ARG A 42 -15.10 -25.29 13.22
N GLY A 43 -15.77 -24.13 13.15
CA GLY A 43 -17.12 -24.06 12.57
C GLY A 43 -17.12 -24.73 11.19
N GLN A 44 -18.18 -25.46 10.86
CA GLN A 44 -18.29 -26.06 9.53
C GLN A 44 -18.22 -24.95 8.47
N ARG A 45 -17.25 -25.08 7.56
CA ARG A 45 -17.12 -24.22 6.37
C ARG A 45 -18.46 -24.25 5.63
N ARG A 46 -19.04 -23.08 5.32
CA ARG A 46 -20.28 -23.01 4.52
C ARG A 46 -20.02 -23.57 3.12
N SER A 47 -21.03 -24.23 2.54
CA SER A 47 -20.94 -24.85 1.21
C SER A 47 -21.24 -23.88 0.07
N LEU A 48 -21.82 -22.71 0.36
CA LEU A 48 -22.13 -21.64 -0.60
C LEU A 48 -21.78 -20.28 0.02
N PRO A 49 -21.23 -19.32 -0.76
CA PRO A 49 -20.93 -17.97 -0.29
C PRO A 49 -22.21 -17.24 0.12
N ALA A 50 -22.15 -16.51 1.22
CA ALA A 50 -23.24 -15.74 1.82
C ALA A 50 -22.79 -14.30 2.11
N GLY A 51 -23.72 -13.34 2.06
CA GLY A 51 -23.47 -11.97 2.46
C GLY A 51 -23.50 -11.83 3.99
N LEU A 52 -22.42 -11.33 4.59
CA LEU A 52 -22.36 -11.01 6.01
C LEU A 52 -22.59 -9.51 6.22
N ARG A 53 -23.66 -9.13 6.91
CA ARG A 53 -23.89 -7.75 7.34
C ARG A 53 -23.15 -7.51 8.65
N ILE A 54 -22.13 -6.66 8.61
CA ILE A 54 -21.21 -6.40 9.71
C ILE A 54 -21.21 -4.92 10.07
N SER A 55 -21.29 -4.63 11.37
CA SER A 55 -21.04 -3.30 11.92
C SER A 55 -19.63 -3.24 12.48
N ILE A 56 -18.89 -2.20 12.11
CA ILE A 56 -17.58 -1.85 12.65
C ILE A 56 -17.72 -0.54 13.41
N ARG A 57 -17.33 -0.51 14.68
CA ARG A 57 -17.32 0.69 15.51
C ARG A 57 -15.92 0.94 16.03
N LEU A 58 -15.44 2.18 15.90
CA LEU A 58 -14.21 2.61 16.56
C LEU A 58 -14.47 2.90 18.03
N GLU A 59 -13.61 2.37 18.90
CA GLU A 59 -13.73 2.49 20.35
C GLU A 59 -12.78 3.57 20.90
N GLU A 60 -13.05 4.00 22.14
CA GLU A 60 -12.19 4.91 22.93
C GLU A 60 -12.01 6.32 22.37
N VAL A 61 -12.93 6.73 21.50
CA VAL A 61 -13.05 8.09 20.99
C VAL A 61 -14.39 8.70 21.43
N SER A 62 -14.44 10.02 21.55
CA SER A 62 -15.62 10.78 21.97
C SER A 62 -16.65 10.94 20.86
N THR A 63 -16.21 10.86 19.60
CA THR A 63 -17.07 10.92 18.41
C THR A 63 -17.57 9.53 18.03
N GLN A 64 -18.80 9.45 17.55
CA GLN A 64 -19.35 8.19 17.05
C GLN A 64 -18.82 7.92 15.65
N ILE A 65 -17.90 6.96 15.53
CA ILE A 65 -17.32 6.55 14.24
C ILE A 65 -17.68 5.09 13.99
N SER A 66 -18.44 4.84 12.92
CA SER A 66 -18.90 3.49 12.57
C SER A 66 -19.14 3.29 11.08
N ARG A 67 -19.05 2.03 10.64
CA ARG A 67 -19.34 1.57 9.26
C ARG A 67 -20.22 0.33 9.33
N ARG A 68 -21.27 0.27 8.51
CA ARG A 68 -22.01 -0.95 8.22
C ARG A 68 -21.66 -1.43 6.83
N LEU A 69 -21.20 -2.67 6.75
CA LEU A 69 -20.73 -3.30 5.52
C LEU A 69 -21.52 -4.57 5.23
N ILE A 70 -21.64 -4.92 3.97
CA ILE A 70 -21.96 -6.28 3.51
C ILE A 70 -20.69 -6.83 2.88
N VAL A 71 -20.21 -7.97 3.36
CA VAL A 71 -18.98 -8.62 2.87
C VAL A 71 -19.21 -10.08 2.55
N ASP A 72 -18.40 -10.64 1.66
CA ASP A 72 -18.45 -12.07 1.37
C ASP A 72 -18.00 -12.90 2.60
N SER A 73 -18.77 -13.93 2.93
CA SER A 73 -18.43 -14.93 3.95
C SER A 73 -17.10 -15.65 3.71
N ASP A 74 -16.65 -15.75 2.45
CA ASP A 74 -15.40 -16.43 2.08
C ASP A 74 -14.15 -15.57 2.26
N PHE A 75 -14.29 -14.34 2.77
CA PHE A 75 -13.12 -13.58 3.19
C PHE A 75 -12.40 -14.23 4.36
N THR A 76 -11.07 -14.27 4.24
CA THR A 76 -10.19 -14.48 5.38
C THR A 76 -10.15 -13.25 6.28
N LEU A 77 -9.65 -13.37 7.50
CA LEU A 77 -9.41 -12.20 8.36
C LEU A 77 -8.35 -11.25 7.76
N ASP A 78 -7.45 -11.77 6.91
CA ASP A 78 -6.51 -10.94 6.13
C ASP A 78 -7.24 -10.10 5.06
N ASP A 79 -8.16 -10.73 4.30
CA ASP A 79 -9.00 -10.02 3.34
C ASP A 79 -9.85 -8.96 4.05
N PHE A 80 -10.44 -9.33 5.18
CA PHE A 80 -11.29 -8.44 5.95
C PHE A 80 -10.52 -7.30 6.62
N HIS A 81 -9.23 -7.48 6.93
CA HIS A 81 -8.35 -6.39 7.38
C HIS A 81 -8.26 -5.30 6.31
N ALA A 82 -8.01 -5.70 5.07
CA ALA A 82 -7.94 -4.79 3.94
C ALA A 82 -9.27 -4.05 3.68
N VAL A 83 -10.40 -4.70 3.99
CA VAL A 83 -11.75 -4.08 3.95
C VAL A 83 -11.92 -3.06 5.07
N VAL A 84 -11.54 -3.38 6.30
CA VAL A 84 -11.64 -2.45 7.45
C VAL A 84 -10.79 -1.21 7.21
N GLN A 85 -9.54 -1.38 6.76
CA GLN A 85 -8.63 -0.27 6.44
C GLN A 85 -9.27 0.71 5.45
N ARG A 86 -9.79 0.22 4.32
CA ARG A 86 -10.43 1.06 3.30
C ARG A 86 -11.76 1.67 3.75
N ALA A 87 -12.56 0.93 4.50
CA ALA A 87 -13.80 1.45 5.06
C ALA A 87 -13.56 2.62 6.04
N MET A 88 -12.42 2.57 6.74
CA MET A 88 -11.98 3.61 7.65
C MET A 88 -11.18 4.71 6.95
N GLY A 89 -10.58 4.45 5.79
CA GLY A 89 -9.72 5.40 5.10
C GLY A 89 -8.28 5.43 5.59
N TRP A 90 -7.83 4.28 6.11
CA TRP A 90 -6.46 4.03 6.46
C TRP A 90 -5.76 3.19 5.39
N HIS A 91 -4.44 3.19 5.44
CA HIS A 91 -3.54 2.71 4.41
C HIS A 91 -2.55 1.69 4.94
N ASP A 92 -2.92 0.96 5.99
CA ASP A 92 -2.15 -0.16 6.53
C ASP A 92 -0.67 0.13 6.85
N MET A 93 -0.36 1.37 7.27
CA MET A 93 0.99 1.80 7.66
C MET A 93 1.51 1.13 8.95
N HIS A 94 0.66 0.44 9.70
CA HIS A 94 0.97 -0.09 11.02
C HIS A 94 0.58 -1.56 11.18
N GLY A 95 1.03 -2.15 12.29
CA GLY A 95 0.65 -3.53 12.58
C GLY A 95 -0.78 -3.66 13.07
N HIS A 96 -1.46 -4.74 12.66
CA HIS A 96 -2.75 -5.15 13.19
C HIS A 96 -2.74 -6.51 13.91
N SER A 97 -3.83 -6.77 14.62
CA SER A 97 -4.23 -8.11 15.05
C SER A 97 -5.73 -8.17 15.32
N TRP A 98 -6.29 -9.38 15.30
CA TRP A 98 -7.66 -9.65 15.68
C TRP A 98 -7.71 -10.38 17.02
N ARG A 99 -8.72 -10.09 17.83
CA ARG A 99 -8.93 -10.75 19.10
C ARG A 99 -10.37 -11.20 19.22
N LYS A 100 -10.57 -12.51 19.30
CA LYS A 100 -11.83 -13.09 19.75
C LYS A 100 -11.72 -13.31 21.25
N ILE A 101 -12.44 -12.51 22.01
CA ILE A 101 -12.51 -12.70 23.47
C ILE A 101 -13.24 -14.04 23.69
N GLY A 102 -12.59 -14.92 24.45
CA GLY A 102 -12.90 -16.35 24.51
C GLY A 102 -13.28 -16.81 25.92
N THR A 103 -14.17 -17.78 25.95
CA THR A 103 -15.26 -17.99 26.92
C THR A 103 -14.91 -18.81 28.17
N ARG A 104 -13.64 -19.20 28.36
CA ARG A 104 -13.24 -20.18 29.38
C ARG A 104 -12.85 -19.52 30.71
N PHE A 105 -12.11 -18.41 30.66
CA PHE A 105 -11.73 -17.62 31.83
C PHE A 105 -11.84 -16.12 31.55
N PRO A 106 -12.11 -15.28 32.56
CA PRO A 106 -12.08 -13.83 32.40
C PRO A 106 -10.70 -13.36 31.91
N GLY A 107 -10.67 -12.66 30.77
CA GLY A 107 -9.44 -12.12 30.18
C GLY A 107 -8.78 -13.02 29.14
N ASP A 108 -9.27 -14.24 28.91
CA ASP A 108 -8.78 -15.08 27.82
C ASP A 108 -9.25 -14.53 26.46
N PHE A 109 -8.33 -14.54 25.51
CA PHE A 109 -8.61 -14.22 24.12
C PHE A 109 -7.80 -15.12 23.20
N LEU A 110 -8.36 -15.41 22.04
CA LEU A 110 -7.63 -15.98 20.92
C LEU A 110 -7.21 -14.84 19.99
N GLU A 111 -5.91 -14.77 19.68
CA GLU A 111 -5.34 -13.75 18.79
C GLU A 111 -5.09 -14.33 17.39
N TYR A 112 -5.52 -13.59 16.37
CA TYR A 112 -5.21 -13.86 14.97
C TYR A 112 -4.32 -12.72 14.46
N THR A 113 -3.25 -13.06 13.74
CA THR A 113 -2.21 -12.10 13.35
C THR A 113 -1.61 -12.49 12.00
N PRO A 114 -0.92 -11.56 11.30
CA PRO A 114 -0.19 -11.89 10.09
C PRO A 114 0.72 -13.12 10.26
N ARG A 115 0.76 -14.01 9.26
CA ARG A 115 1.48 -15.29 9.32
C ARG A 115 2.94 -15.14 9.74
N ASN A 116 3.62 -14.10 9.23
CA ASN A 116 5.02 -13.80 9.56
C ASN A 116 5.25 -13.46 11.05
N ARG A 117 4.21 -13.07 11.80
CA ARG A 117 4.29 -12.76 13.24
C ARG A 117 3.91 -13.93 14.15
N VAL A 118 3.33 -14.99 13.60
CA VAL A 118 2.85 -16.14 14.40
C VAL A 118 3.99 -16.79 15.19
N ALA A 119 5.15 -16.99 14.56
CA ALA A 119 6.31 -17.59 15.22
C ALA A 119 6.82 -16.72 16.40
N ASP A 120 6.90 -15.41 16.20
CA ASP A 120 7.32 -14.45 17.22
C ASP A 120 6.35 -14.35 18.40
N ARG A 121 5.04 -14.50 18.14
CA ARG A 121 4.02 -14.53 19.19
C ARG A 121 4.12 -15.81 20.01
N ARG A 122 4.24 -16.95 19.33
CA ARG A 122 4.36 -18.26 19.96
C ARG A 122 5.63 -18.40 20.78
N SER A 123 6.76 -17.84 20.33
CA SER A 123 8.01 -17.83 21.11
C SER A 123 7.90 -17.02 22.41
N ARG A 124 6.96 -16.05 22.47
CA ARG A 124 6.59 -15.31 23.69
C ARG A 124 5.50 -16.01 24.52
N GLY A 125 5.18 -17.26 24.21
CA GLY A 125 4.16 -18.04 24.91
C GLY A 125 2.71 -17.65 24.60
N GLN A 126 2.48 -16.86 23.54
CA GLN A 126 1.13 -16.42 23.16
C GLN A 126 0.49 -17.42 22.19
N SER A 127 -0.81 -17.67 22.36
CA SER A 127 -1.60 -18.42 21.37
C SER A 127 -1.93 -17.50 20.20
N ALA A 128 -1.31 -17.75 19.05
CA ALA A 128 -1.53 -16.99 17.82
C ALA A 128 -1.83 -17.92 16.64
N VAL A 129 -2.83 -17.52 15.87
CA VAL A 129 -3.27 -18.19 14.63
C VAL A 129 -3.01 -17.24 13.45
N ALA A 130 -2.63 -17.79 12.30
CA ALA A 130 -2.45 -17.00 11.09
C ALA A 130 -3.82 -16.55 10.57
N GLU A 131 -3.98 -15.24 10.37
CA GLU A 131 -5.27 -14.66 9.98
C GLU A 131 -5.71 -15.03 8.55
N ASN A 132 -4.77 -15.30 7.66
CA ASN A 132 -5.03 -15.74 6.29
C ASN A 132 -5.48 -17.22 6.19
N GLU A 133 -5.51 -17.95 7.32
CA GLU A 133 -6.01 -19.32 7.40
C GLU A 133 -7.42 -19.41 8.00
N VAL A 134 -8.01 -18.28 8.40
CA VAL A 134 -9.27 -18.21 9.13
C VAL A 134 -10.23 -17.28 8.41
N HIS A 135 -11.41 -17.77 8.09
CA HIS A 135 -12.46 -17.01 7.43
C HIS A 135 -13.29 -16.22 8.44
N VAL A 136 -13.88 -15.11 7.99
CA VAL A 136 -14.74 -14.25 8.82
C VAL A 136 -15.90 -15.07 9.40
N HIS A 137 -16.53 -15.94 8.60
CA HIS A 137 -17.63 -16.79 9.04
C HIS A 137 -17.23 -17.84 10.10
N GLU A 138 -15.94 -18.17 10.22
CA GLU A 138 -15.45 -19.10 11.26
C GLU A 138 -15.35 -18.42 12.63
N VAL A 139 -15.30 -17.08 12.67
CA VAL A 139 -15.16 -16.31 13.92
C VAL A 139 -16.42 -15.52 14.27
N LEU A 140 -17.22 -15.17 13.26
CA LEU A 140 -18.53 -14.53 13.35
C LEU A 140 -19.57 -15.49 12.77
N MET A 141 -20.08 -16.39 13.62
CA MET A 141 -20.95 -17.49 13.19
C MET A 141 -22.43 -17.11 13.25
N SER A 142 -22.84 -16.35 14.27
CA SER A 142 -24.23 -16.00 14.54
C SER A 142 -24.40 -14.49 14.77
N PRO A 143 -25.54 -13.91 14.39
CA PRO A 143 -25.88 -12.52 14.71
C PRO A 143 -25.63 -12.20 16.19
N GLY A 144 -24.95 -11.09 16.46
CA GLY A 144 -24.48 -10.67 17.78
C GLY A 144 -23.05 -11.11 18.11
N ASP A 145 -22.45 -12.02 17.33
CA ASP A 145 -21.05 -12.36 17.50
C ASP A 145 -20.16 -11.14 17.28
N MET A 146 -19.15 -11.00 18.14
CA MET A 146 -18.20 -9.90 18.09
C MET A 146 -16.75 -10.39 18.01
N ILE A 147 -15.91 -9.68 17.27
CA ILE A 147 -14.45 -9.80 17.28
C ILE A 147 -13.86 -8.39 17.40
N GLN A 148 -12.73 -8.25 18.08
CA GLN A 148 -12.03 -6.97 18.16
C GLN A 148 -10.94 -6.90 17.09
N TYR A 149 -10.90 -5.81 16.35
CA TYR A 149 -9.82 -5.47 15.42
C TYR A 149 -8.92 -4.41 16.05
N ARG A 150 -7.61 -4.68 16.12
CA ARG A 150 -6.60 -3.78 16.70
C ARG A 150 -5.65 -3.30 15.62
N TYR A 151 -5.39 -2.00 15.58
CA TYR A 151 -4.54 -1.37 14.59
C TYR A 151 -3.63 -0.28 15.20
N GLY A 152 -2.57 0.10 14.51
CA GLY A 152 -1.65 1.14 14.96
C GLY A 152 -0.52 0.64 15.85
N ARG A 153 0.35 1.56 16.27
CA ARG A 153 1.50 1.25 17.12
C ARG A 153 1.02 0.62 18.44
N ALA A 154 1.52 -0.59 18.74
CA ALA A 154 1.08 -1.40 19.88
C ALA A 154 -0.45 -1.73 19.92
N GLY A 155 -1.17 -1.55 18.81
CA GLY A 155 -2.61 -1.75 18.72
C GLY A 155 -3.42 -0.71 19.48
N ALA A 156 -3.02 0.56 19.35
CA ALA A 156 -3.66 1.71 20.01
C ALA A 156 -5.11 1.92 19.53
N TRP A 157 -5.38 1.71 18.25
CA TRP A 157 -6.71 1.77 17.68
C TRP A 157 -7.44 0.46 17.91
N ARG A 158 -8.69 0.53 18.39
CA ARG A 158 -9.53 -0.63 18.67
C ARG A 158 -10.88 -0.46 18.01
N HIS A 159 -11.32 -1.49 17.29
CA HIS A 159 -12.64 -1.55 16.71
C HIS A 159 -13.37 -2.77 17.21
N SER A 160 -14.65 -2.59 17.52
CA SER A 160 -15.59 -3.69 17.71
C SER A 160 -16.22 -4.01 16.36
N VAL A 161 -16.08 -5.26 15.94
CA VAL A 161 -16.67 -5.79 14.71
C VAL A 161 -17.76 -6.78 15.12
N THR A 162 -19.01 -6.49 14.75
CA THR A 162 -20.17 -7.28 15.15
C THR A 162 -20.95 -7.75 13.93
N LEU A 163 -21.30 -9.04 13.91
CA LEU A 163 -22.19 -9.60 12.90
C LEU A 163 -23.64 -9.22 13.22
N GLU A 164 -24.32 -8.53 12.31
CA GLU A 164 -25.72 -8.11 12.46
C GLU A 164 -26.68 -9.13 11.86
N SER A 165 -26.37 -9.64 10.66
CA SER A 165 -27.17 -10.66 9.99
C SER A 165 -26.35 -11.42 8.95
N VAL A 166 -26.89 -12.56 8.51
CA VAL A 166 -26.35 -13.33 7.39
C VAL A 166 -27.43 -13.46 6.33
N ASP A 167 -27.12 -13.00 5.13
CA ASP A 167 -27.99 -13.06 3.96
C ASP A 167 -27.55 -14.28 3.12
N ASP A 168 -28.49 -15.14 2.72
CA ASP A 168 -28.17 -16.42 2.06
C ASP A 168 -27.66 -16.28 0.62
N GLU A 169 -27.76 -15.09 0.04
CA GLU A 169 -27.20 -14.74 -1.25
C GLU A 169 -25.83 -14.08 -1.07
N ALA A 170 -24.88 -14.43 -1.96
CA ALA A 170 -23.60 -13.75 -2.02
C ALA A 170 -23.80 -12.28 -2.42
N ALA A 171 -22.95 -11.40 -1.90
CA ALA A 171 -22.98 -10.00 -2.31
C ALA A 171 -22.52 -9.86 -3.77
N ASP A 172 -23.21 -9.01 -4.55
CA ASP A 172 -22.81 -8.69 -5.94
C ASP A 172 -21.38 -8.13 -6.04
N LYS A 173 -20.91 -7.52 -4.95
CA LYS A 173 -19.55 -6.99 -4.78
C LYS A 173 -18.90 -7.67 -3.58
N PRO A 174 -17.58 -7.88 -3.60
CA PRO A 174 -16.87 -8.56 -2.52
C PRO A 174 -16.99 -7.82 -1.17
N ALA A 175 -17.11 -6.49 -1.19
CA ALA A 175 -17.50 -5.67 -0.05
C ALA A 175 -18.28 -4.44 -0.52
N VAL A 176 -19.27 -4.02 0.27
CA VAL A 176 -20.00 -2.76 0.07
C VAL A 176 -20.34 -2.14 1.42
N CYS A 177 -20.10 -0.84 1.55
CA CYS A 177 -20.60 -0.04 2.66
C CYS A 177 -22.02 0.42 2.36
N ILE A 178 -22.93 0.19 3.30
CA ILE A 178 -24.34 0.56 3.21
C ILE A 178 -24.67 1.78 4.08
N GLU A 179 -23.87 2.04 5.11
CA GLU A 179 -24.06 3.16 6.03
C GLU A 179 -22.78 3.45 6.81
N GLY A 180 -22.62 4.69 7.27
CA GLY A 180 -21.56 5.05 8.20
C GLY A 180 -21.82 6.39 8.87
N VAL A 181 -21.06 6.63 9.93
CA VAL A 181 -21.10 7.86 10.73
C VAL A 181 -19.68 8.27 11.07
N GLY A 182 -19.39 9.57 10.99
CA GLY A 182 -18.12 10.16 11.39
C GLY A 182 -16.96 9.88 10.43
N ALA A 183 -16.06 10.85 10.32
CA ALA A 183 -14.75 10.65 9.70
C ALA A 183 -13.90 9.78 10.62
N CYS A 184 -13.18 8.80 10.07
CA CYS A 184 -12.22 8.05 10.87
C CYS A 184 -11.03 8.94 11.24
N PRO A 185 -10.35 8.75 12.38
CA PRO A 185 -9.18 9.55 12.73
C PRO A 185 -8.13 9.51 11.63
N PRO A 186 -7.40 10.61 11.39
CA PRO A 186 -6.22 10.57 10.54
C PRO A 186 -5.25 9.49 11.03
N GLU A 187 -4.67 8.74 10.09
CA GLU A 187 -3.82 7.60 10.42
C GLU A 187 -2.51 8.01 11.11
N GLU A 188 -2.11 9.27 10.92
CA GLU A 188 -0.95 9.89 11.55
C GLU A 188 -1.13 10.07 13.06
N CYS A 189 -2.36 10.07 13.57
CA CYS A 189 -2.61 10.09 15.00
C CYS A 189 -2.16 8.75 15.62
N ALA A 190 -1.27 8.82 16.62
CA ALA A 190 -0.69 7.63 17.25
C ALA A 190 -1.72 6.81 18.06
N GLY A 191 -2.87 7.39 18.37
CA GLY A 191 -3.98 6.74 19.05
C GLY A 191 -5.10 7.70 19.46
N PRO A 192 -6.10 7.21 20.21
CA PRO A 192 -7.28 7.98 20.56
C PRO A 192 -6.99 9.29 21.31
N GLU A 193 -6.00 9.31 22.22
CA GLU A 193 -5.66 10.51 22.99
C GLU A 193 -5.21 11.67 22.11
N GLU A 194 -4.38 11.41 21.11
CA GLU A 194 -3.91 12.43 20.17
C GLU A 194 -5.04 12.92 19.26
N PHE A 195 -5.93 12.01 18.85
CA PHE A 195 -7.12 12.37 18.11
C PHE A 195 -8.08 13.24 18.92
N GLU A 196 -8.28 12.97 20.21
CA GLU A 196 -9.06 13.85 21.09
C GLU A 196 -8.44 15.24 21.22
N GLN A 197 -7.10 15.34 21.21
CA GLN A 197 -6.41 16.62 21.19
C GLN A 197 -6.66 17.37 19.87
N LEU A 198 -6.60 16.67 18.73
CA LEU A 198 -6.93 17.22 17.42
C LEU A 198 -8.38 17.73 17.38
N LEU A 199 -9.34 16.95 17.87
CA LEU A 199 -10.75 17.36 17.94
C LEU A 199 -10.94 18.63 18.79
N ARG A 200 -10.24 18.75 19.92
CA ARG A 200 -10.30 19.97 20.77
C ARG A 200 -9.81 21.21 20.04
N VAL A 201 -8.77 21.06 19.21
CA VAL A 201 -8.24 22.15 18.39
C VAL A 201 -9.23 22.52 17.29
N LEU A 202 -9.76 21.53 16.56
CA LEU A 202 -10.67 21.76 15.42
C LEU A 202 -12.02 22.34 15.85
N LEU A 203 -12.53 21.96 17.02
CA LEU A 203 -13.80 22.44 17.56
C LEU A 203 -13.70 23.81 18.26
N SER A 204 -12.49 24.35 18.43
CA SER A 204 -12.26 25.66 19.05
C SER A 204 -11.75 26.66 18.02
N GLU A 205 -12.59 27.63 17.63
CA GLU A 205 -12.18 28.70 16.70
C GLU A 205 -10.91 29.43 17.16
N GLU A 206 -10.76 29.66 18.47
CA GLU A 206 -9.59 30.32 19.06
C GLU A 206 -8.30 29.49 18.92
N LEU A 207 -8.38 28.17 19.09
CA LEU A 207 -7.23 27.27 18.93
C LEU A 207 -6.90 27.03 17.45
N ARG A 208 -7.93 26.94 16.61
CA ARG A 208 -7.80 26.76 15.15
C ARG A 208 -7.14 27.96 14.47
N SER A 209 -7.26 29.17 15.02
CA SER A 209 -6.64 30.38 14.49
C SER A 209 -5.20 30.63 14.97
N ARG A 210 -4.61 29.74 15.76
CA ARG A 210 -3.23 29.92 16.25
C ARG A 210 -2.21 29.52 15.18
N GLU A 211 -1.10 30.26 15.10
CA GLU A 211 -0.09 30.06 14.06
C GLU A 211 0.51 28.65 14.05
N TRP A 212 0.71 28.03 15.23
CA TRP A 212 1.25 26.68 15.34
C TRP A 212 0.28 25.56 14.93
N THR A 213 -1.03 25.82 14.82
CA THR A 213 -2.01 24.83 14.35
C THR A 213 -2.14 24.84 12.83
N LEU A 214 -1.86 25.96 12.16
CA LEU A 214 -1.89 26.07 10.69
C LEU A 214 -0.86 25.19 9.97
N GLU A 215 0.21 24.78 10.67
CA GLU A 215 1.24 23.88 10.11
C GLU A 215 0.87 22.39 10.23
N TRP A 216 -0.24 22.05 10.89
CA TRP A 216 -0.66 20.65 11.03
C TRP A 216 -1.32 20.17 9.74
N ALA A 217 -0.84 19.04 9.21
CA ALA A 217 -1.39 18.41 8.01
C ALA A 217 -2.88 18.02 8.15
N GLN A 218 -3.39 17.89 9.38
CA GLN A 218 -4.77 17.51 9.67
C GLN A 218 -5.72 18.70 9.90
N THR A 219 -5.32 19.94 9.57
CA THR A 219 -6.17 21.14 9.78
C THR A 219 -7.46 21.15 8.97
N ASP A 220 -7.45 20.50 7.80
CA ASP A 220 -8.61 20.35 6.92
C ASP A 220 -9.46 19.12 7.27
N PHE A 221 -9.13 18.40 8.34
CA PHE A 221 -9.90 17.26 8.78
C PHE A 221 -11.28 17.69 9.29
N GLU A 222 -12.34 17.13 8.70
CA GLU A 222 -13.72 17.35 9.12
C GLU A 222 -14.25 16.15 9.91
N PRO A 223 -14.36 16.21 11.25
CA PRO A 223 -14.67 15.05 12.09
C PRO A 223 -16.02 14.37 11.78
N ASN A 224 -16.97 15.14 11.27
CA ASN A 224 -18.32 14.66 10.96
C ASN A 224 -18.50 14.26 9.50
N LYS A 225 -17.50 14.45 8.63
CA LYS A 225 -17.61 14.17 7.20
C LYS A 225 -17.63 12.66 6.97
N PHE A 226 -18.70 12.19 6.35
CA PHE A 226 -18.83 10.82 5.86
C PHE A 226 -19.53 10.84 4.51
N VAL A 227 -18.86 10.32 3.48
CA VAL A 227 -19.40 10.20 2.12
C VAL A 227 -19.39 8.71 1.75
N LEU A 228 -20.59 8.15 1.54
CA LEU A 228 -20.77 6.72 1.32
C LEU A 228 -20.12 6.27 0.00
N GLU A 229 -20.22 7.11 -1.02
CA GLU A 229 -19.67 6.89 -2.35
C GLU A 229 -18.15 6.78 -2.31
N GLU A 230 -17.45 7.71 -1.63
CA GLU A 230 -15.98 7.69 -1.46
C GLU A 230 -15.51 6.41 -0.74
N VAL A 231 -16.28 5.91 0.23
CA VAL A 231 -15.98 4.63 0.89
C VAL A 231 -16.15 3.47 -0.08
N ASN A 232 -17.24 3.45 -0.85
CA ASN A 232 -17.51 2.38 -1.79
C ASN A 232 -16.57 2.36 -3.01
N GLU A 233 -16.07 3.52 -3.43
CA GLU A 233 -15.00 3.61 -4.42
C GLU A 233 -13.70 2.98 -3.92
N ARG A 234 -13.35 3.22 -2.65
CA ARG A 234 -12.21 2.55 -2.01
C ARG A 234 -12.45 1.05 -1.85
N LEU A 235 -13.66 0.62 -1.46
CA LEU A 235 -13.99 -0.80 -1.29
C LEU A 235 -14.05 -1.56 -2.62
N ALA A 236 -14.41 -0.91 -3.73
CA ALA A 236 -14.40 -1.52 -5.05
C ALA A 236 -13.00 -1.98 -5.50
N ARG A 237 -11.96 -1.49 -4.82
CA ARG A 237 -10.54 -1.83 -5.02
C ARG A 237 -10.10 -3.07 -4.23
N CYS A 238 -10.92 -3.59 -3.32
CA CYS A 238 -10.63 -4.83 -2.59
C CYS A 238 -10.79 -6.05 -3.52
N VAL A 239 -9.70 -6.79 -3.74
CA VAL A 239 -9.72 -8.07 -4.48
C VAL A 239 -9.49 -9.20 -3.47
N GLY A 240 -10.39 -10.17 -3.36
CA GLY A 240 -10.19 -11.31 -2.43
C GLY A 240 -8.95 -12.14 -2.75
N THR A 241 -8.41 -12.86 -1.77
CA THR A 241 -7.18 -13.68 -1.87
C THR A 241 -7.13 -14.58 -3.12
N VAL A 242 -8.22 -15.26 -3.48
CA VAL A 242 -8.27 -16.14 -4.66
C VAL A 242 -8.07 -15.37 -5.98
N ALA A 243 -8.67 -14.18 -6.08
CA ALA A 243 -8.51 -13.33 -7.26
C ALA A 243 -7.12 -12.69 -7.31
N ARG A 244 -6.49 -12.39 -6.15
CA ARG A 244 -5.08 -11.99 -6.07
C ARG A 244 -4.15 -13.09 -6.59
N GLU A 245 -4.29 -14.31 -6.09
CA GLU A 245 -3.46 -15.45 -6.51
C GLU A 245 -3.61 -15.78 -8.00
N SER A 246 -4.83 -15.70 -8.52
CA SER A 246 -5.09 -15.90 -9.95
C SER A 246 -4.46 -14.82 -10.81
N ALA A 247 -4.52 -13.54 -10.41
CA ALA A 247 -3.93 -12.43 -11.15
C ALA A 247 -2.39 -12.52 -11.19
N ILE A 248 -1.77 -12.94 -10.08
CA ILE A 248 -0.32 -13.19 -10.00
C ILE A 248 0.07 -14.35 -10.92
N ALA A 249 -0.70 -15.44 -10.90
CA ALA A 249 -0.39 -16.64 -11.68
C ALA A 249 -0.52 -16.42 -13.19
N SER A 250 -1.41 -15.53 -13.64
CA SER A 250 -1.60 -15.20 -15.06
C SER A 250 -0.56 -14.22 -15.61
N PHE A 251 0.28 -13.63 -14.75
CA PHE A 251 1.11 -12.51 -15.16
C PHE A 251 2.35 -12.91 -15.99
N PRO A 252 2.66 -12.21 -17.08
CA PRO A 252 3.88 -12.44 -17.84
C PRO A 252 5.13 -12.13 -17.00
N ARG A 253 6.00 -13.13 -16.81
CA ARG A 253 7.27 -13.03 -16.05
C ARG A 253 8.33 -12.09 -16.67
N THR A 254 7.97 -11.35 -17.70
CA THR A 254 8.88 -10.50 -18.48
C THR A 254 8.95 -9.05 -17.98
N PHE A 255 8.10 -8.64 -17.05
CA PHE A 255 8.05 -7.25 -16.57
C PHE A 255 8.97 -7.00 -15.39
N ASP A 256 9.68 -5.87 -15.44
CA ASP A 256 10.72 -5.51 -14.47
C ASP A 256 10.20 -5.35 -13.02
N ILE A 257 8.93 -4.92 -12.89
CA ILE A 257 8.27 -4.77 -11.58
C ILE A 257 8.08 -6.11 -10.86
N TRP A 258 8.10 -7.24 -11.59
CA TRP A 258 7.92 -8.59 -11.02
C TRP A 258 8.93 -8.92 -9.93
N ASN A 259 10.17 -8.42 -10.04
CA ASN A 259 11.19 -8.62 -9.02
C ASN A 259 10.79 -8.01 -7.66
N LEU A 260 9.99 -6.93 -7.63
CA LEU A 260 9.45 -6.39 -6.39
C LEU A 260 8.38 -7.30 -5.78
N PHE A 261 7.62 -8.02 -6.61
CA PHE A 261 6.56 -8.94 -6.20
C PHE A 261 7.08 -10.30 -5.73
N GLU A 262 8.11 -10.86 -6.38
CA GLU A 262 8.74 -12.10 -5.89
C GLU A 262 9.35 -11.90 -4.48
N LEU A 263 9.79 -10.68 -4.19
CA LEU A 263 10.33 -10.32 -2.88
C LEU A 263 9.26 -10.06 -1.82
N LEU A 264 8.01 -9.78 -2.23
CA LEU A 264 6.90 -9.43 -1.35
C LEU A 264 5.73 -10.39 -1.58
N ALA A 265 5.76 -11.52 -0.88
CA ALA A 265 4.65 -12.47 -0.89
C ALA A 265 3.30 -11.76 -0.61
N PRO A 266 2.18 -12.23 -1.17
CA PRO A 266 0.85 -11.61 -0.97
C PRO A 266 0.52 -11.32 0.50
N ALA A 267 0.83 -12.27 1.38
CA ALA A 267 0.63 -12.14 2.82
C ALA A 267 1.51 -11.09 3.54
N SER A 268 2.47 -10.48 2.84
CA SER A 268 3.39 -9.48 3.39
C SER A 268 3.09 -8.05 2.91
N ALA A 269 2.37 -7.90 1.80
CA ALA A 269 2.02 -6.60 1.22
C ALA A 269 0.68 -6.68 0.43
N PRO A 270 -0.45 -7.02 1.07
CA PRO A 270 -1.71 -7.30 0.36
C PRO A 270 -2.21 -6.10 -0.47
N GLU A 271 -1.98 -4.87 0.01
CA GLU A 271 -2.33 -3.65 -0.72
C GLU A 271 -1.58 -3.52 -2.06
N LEU A 272 -0.28 -3.86 -2.09
CA LEU A 272 0.50 -3.85 -3.33
C LEU A 272 -0.09 -4.79 -4.39
N HIS A 273 -0.60 -5.94 -3.96
CA HIS A 273 -1.24 -6.92 -4.84
C HIS A 273 -2.63 -6.47 -5.32
N ASP A 274 -3.40 -5.77 -4.49
CA ASP A 274 -4.67 -5.15 -4.92
C ASP A 274 -4.42 -4.08 -5.99
N VAL A 275 -3.46 -3.17 -5.75
CA VAL A 275 -3.10 -2.10 -6.69
C VAL A 275 -2.61 -2.68 -8.01
N PHE A 276 -1.88 -3.79 -7.96
CA PHE A 276 -1.43 -4.49 -9.15
C PHE A 276 -2.58 -4.99 -10.02
N ALA A 277 -3.57 -5.67 -9.41
CA ALA A 277 -4.76 -6.13 -10.13
C ALA A 277 -5.54 -4.97 -10.74
N MET A 278 -5.63 -3.84 -10.03
CA MET A 278 -6.26 -2.62 -10.53
C MET A 278 -5.51 -1.96 -11.69
N ALA A 279 -4.17 -2.01 -11.68
CA ALA A 279 -3.35 -1.39 -12.71
C ALA A 279 -3.53 -2.02 -14.09
N ARG A 280 -4.08 -3.26 -14.16
CA ARG A 280 -4.40 -3.98 -15.40
C ARG A 280 -3.25 -3.92 -16.41
N LEU A 281 -2.04 -4.24 -15.97
CA LEU A 281 -0.83 -4.17 -16.81
C LEU A 281 -0.86 -5.12 -18.02
N ASP A 282 -1.71 -6.15 -18.01
CA ASP A 282 -1.93 -7.05 -19.15
C ASP A 282 -2.86 -6.48 -20.21
N ASP A 283 -3.57 -5.39 -19.89
CA ASP A 283 -4.45 -4.71 -20.83
C ASP A 283 -3.61 -4.01 -21.91
N ARG A 284 -3.59 -4.64 -23.09
CA ARG A 284 -2.97 -4.12 -24.32
C ARG A 284 -3.98 -3.48 -25.26
N SER A 285 -5.23 -3.23 -24.81
CA SER A 285 -6.16 -2.45 -25.61
C SER A 285 -5.46 -1.13 -25.96
N GLU A 286 -5.18 -0.94 -27.25
CA GLU A 286 -4.35 0.17 -27.71
C GLU A 286 -4.92 1.46 -27.15
N SER A 287 -4.06 2.29 -26.52
CA SER A 287 -4.40 3.66 -26.22
C SER A 287 -4.96 4.29 -27.49
N SER A 288 -6.24 4.61 -27.49
CA SER A 288 -6.92 5.16 -28.65
C SER A 288 -6.14 6.37 -29.15
N SER A 289 -6.19 6.67 -30.45
CA SER A 289 -5.55 7.86 -31.02
C SER A 289 -5.86 9.13 -30.21
N GLN A 290 -7.06 9.21 -29.62
CA GLN A 290 -7.49 10.28 -28.71
C GLN A 290 -6.66 10.36 -27.42
N ILE A 291 -6.33 9.22 -26.79
CA ILE A 291 -5.47 9.19 -25.59
C ILE A 291 -4.06 9.69 -25.93
N ARG A 292 -3.49 9.25 -27.07
CA ARG A 292 -2.14 9.68 -27.50
C ARG A 292 -2.08 11.19 -27.74
N VAL A 293 -3.13 11.74 -28.37
CA VAL A 293 -3.27 13.19 -28.56
C VAL A 293 -3.40 13.91 -27.22
N ALA A 294 -4.22 13.41 -26.29
CA ALA A 294 -4.42 14.01 -24.98
C ALA A 294 -3.12 14.05 -24.15
N VAL A 295 -2.39 12.93 -24.11
CA VAL A 295 -1.09 12.80 -23.42
C VAL A 295 -0.05 13.75 -24.04
N GLY A 296 -0.06 13.88 -25.37
CA GLY A 296 0.87 14.73 -26.10
C GLY A 296 0.54 16.22 -26.06
N ALA A 297 -0.66 16.64 -25.65
CA ALA A 297 -1.18 17.98 -25.89
C ALA A 297 -0.26 19.10 -25.38
N ARG A 298 0.22 18.99 -24.13
CA ARG A 298 1.11 20.00 -23.53
C ARG A 298 2.43 20.12 -24.28
N LEU A 299 3.05 18.99 -24.63
CA LEU A 299 4.31 19.01 -25.39
C LEU A 299 4.08 19.46 -26.84
N GLN A 300 2.96 19.08 -27.45
CA GLN A 300 2.57 19.51 -28.78
C GLN A 300 2.44 21.04 -28.85
N MET A 301 1.85 21.67 -27.83
CA MET A 301 1.80 23.13 -27.69
C MET A 301 3.22 23.74 -27.67
N LEU A 302 4.12 23.19 -26.87
CA LEU A 302 5.51 23.68 -26.79
C LEU A 302 6.28 23.51 -28.10
N LEU A 303 6.12 22.37 -28.78
CA LEU A 303 6.76 22.12 -30.07
C LEU A 303 6.22 23.06 -31.15
N THR A 304 4.91 23.34 -31.11
CA THR A 304 4.25 24.29 -32.01
C THR A 304 4.74 25.73 -31.75
N LEU A 305 4.91 26.12 -30.48
CA LEU A 305 5.46 27.42 -30.09
C LEU A 305 6.90 27.61 -30.58
N ILE A 306 7.72 26.56 -30.55
CA ILE A 306 9.10 26.63 -31.06
C ILE A 306 9.09 26.80 -32.59
N GLY A 307 8.24 26.03 -33.29
CA GLY A 307 8.09 26.10 -34.74
C GLY A 307 9.34 25.71 -35.54
N ASP A 308 9.25 25.80 -36.86
CA ASP A 308 10.34 25.42 -37.78
C ASP A 308 11.52 26.41 -37.76
N ASP A 309 11.23 27.69 -37.56
CA ASP A 309 12.23 28.78 -37.50
C ASP A 309 12.91 28.89 -36.12
N GLY A 310 12.40 28.16 -35.13
CA GLY A 310 12.79 28.29 -33.74
C GLY A 310 12.35 29.60 -33.10
N ILE A 311 12.49 29.67 -31.79
CA ILE A 311 12.09 30.80 -30.95
C ILE A 311 13.32 31.28 -30.14
N ASP A 312 13.43 32.57 -29.86
CA ASP A 312 14.47 33.04 -28.94
C ASP A 312 14.19 32.56 -27.50
N VAL A 313 15.25 32.40 -26.71
CA VAL A 313 15.14 31.81 -25.36
C VAL A 313 14.25 32.67 -24.45
N GLU A 314 14.36 33.99 -24.52
CA GLU A 314 13.61 34.89 -23.64
C GLU A 314 12.12 34.85 -23.94
N SER A 315 11.75 34.91 -25.23
CA SER A 315 10.35 34.78 -25.67
C SER A 315 9.78 33.40 -25.38
N PHE A 316 10.57 32.33 -25.49
CA PHE A 316 10.12 31.00 -25.07
C PHE A 316 9.77 30.97 -23.58
N LEU A 317 10.68 31.45 -22.73
CA LEU A 317 10.47 31.43 -21.28
C LEU A 317 9.25 32.27 -20.91
N SER A 318 9.16 33.51 -21.40
CA SER A 318 8.05 34.41 -21.06
C SER A 318 6.70 33.95 -21.62
N THR A 319 6.66 33.41 -22.83
CA THR A 319 5.41 32.92 -23.44
C THR A 319 4.93 31.65 -22.77
N VAL A 320 5.83 30.73 -22.43
CA VAL A 320 5.47 29.52 -21.69
C VAL A 320 4.99 29.90 -20.30
N ASP A 321 5.76 30.66 -19.53
CA ASP A 321 5.36 31.06 -18.17
C ASP A 321 4.00 31.80 -18.19
N ALA A 322 3.77 32.72 -19.13
CA ALA A 322 2.48 33.41 -19.27
C ALA A 322 1.31 32.52 -19.71
N ALA A 323 1.56 31.48 -20.52
CA ALA A 323 0.53 30.51 -20.89
C ALA A 323 0.18 29.57 -19.72
N LEU A 324 1.13 29.33 -18.81
CA LEU A 324 0.94 28.51 -17.62
C LEU A 324 0.23 29.25 -16.49
N ASP A 325 0.27 30.59 -16.47
CA ASP A 325 -0.43 31.44 -15.50
C ASP A 325 -1.93 31.67 -15.83
N GLN A 326 -2.48 31.05 -16.88
CA GLN A 326 -3.88 31.26 -17.28
C GLN A 326 -4.87 30.44 -16.41
N PRO A 327 -5.92 31.08 -15.84
CA PRO A 327 -6.85 30.45 -14.89
C PRO A 327 -7.79 29.40 -15.49
N GLU A 328 -7.87 29.32 -16.83
CA GLU A 328 -8.73 28.37 -17.56
C GLU A 328 -8.10 26.97 -17.70
N LEU A 329 -6.84 26.79 -17.25
CA LEU A 329 -6.07 25.55 -17.33
C LEU A 329 -5.95 24.80 -15.99
N ASP A 330 -6.80 25.15 -15.00
CA ASP A 330 -6.64 24.82 -13.57
C ASP A 330 -5.31 25.37 -13.01
N PRO A 331 -5.16 25.60 -11.68
CA PRO A 331 -3.92 26.13 -11.13
C PRO A 331 -2.83 25.07 -11.24
N VAL A 332 -2.14 25.03 -12.37
CA VAL A 332 -1.05 24.10 -12.56
C VAL A 332 0.17 24.68 -11.88
N ASN A 333 0.53 24.11 -10.74
CA ASN A 333 1.82 24.32 -10.09
C ASN A 333 2.93 23.71 -10.97
N LEU A 334 3.21 24.34 -12.11
CA LEU A 334 4.11 23.81 -13.12
C LEU A 334 5.54 24.31 -12.92
N PRO A 335 6.54 23.49 -13.24
CA PRO A 335 7.93 23.92 -13.13
C PRO A 335 8.28 24.92 -14.24
N LYS A 336 8.81 26.09 -13.84
CA LYS A 336 9.33 27.20 -14.67
C LYS A 336 9.83 26.71 -16.03
N ALA A 337 9.43 27.34 -17.14
CA ALA A 337 9.69 26.96 -18.55
C ALA A 337 11.09 26.37 -18.85
N GLN A 338 12.09 26.74 -18.07
CA GLN A 338 13.42 26.14 -18.03
C GLN A 338 13.44 24.61 -17.83
N ARG A 339 12.62 24.05 -16.93
CA ARG A 339 12.56 22.59 -16.70
C ARG A 339 11.95 21.85 -17.89
N LEU A 340 10.89 22.40 -18.48
CA LEU A 340 10.29 21.88 -19.71
C LEU A 340 11.31 21.88 -20.86
N PHE A 341 12.11 22.94 -21.00
CA PHE A 341 13.18 22.96 -21.98
C PHE A 341 14.28 21.90 -21.72
N VAL A 342 14.66 21.68 -20.46
CA VAL A 342 15.61 20.62 -20.09
C VAL A 342 15.07 19.23 -20.48
N LEU A 343 13.78 18.99 -20.27
CA LEU A 343 13.09 17.75 -20.66
C LEU A 343 13.04 17.58 -22.19
N LEU A 344 12.63 18.61 -22.94
CA LEU A 344 12.64 18.57 -24.41
C LEU A 344 14.04 18.28 -24.97
N ARG A 345 15.08 18.84 -24.33
CA ARG A 345 16.47 18.60 -24.71
C ARG A 345 16.93 17.18 -24.38
N SER A 346 16.59 16.65 -23.21
CA SER A 346 16.99 15.31 -22.80
C SER A 346 16.38 14.22 -23.68
N TRP A 347 15.15 14.44 -24.15
CA TRP A 347 14.47 13.54 -25.10
C TRP A 347 14.91 13.78 -26.56
N GLY A 348 15.78 14.77 -26.78
CA GLY A 348 16.31 15.10 -28.09
C GLY A 348 15.27 15.73 -29.03
N LEU A 349 14.22 16.35 -28.49
CA LEU A 349 13.18 17.04 -29.26
C LEU A 349 13.59 18.48 -29.63
N ALA A 350 14.29 19.16 -28.74
CA ALA A 350 14.77 20.53 -28.95
C ALA A 350 16.25 20.71 -28.60
N ARG A 351 16.87 21.77 -29.13
CA ARG A 351 18.24 22.16 -28.78
C ARG A 351 18.42 23.67 -28.85
N LYS A 352 19.43 24.19 -28.15
CA LYS A 352 19.86 25.58 -28.29
C LYS A 352 20.81 25.73 -29.48
N LEU A 353 20.54 26.69 -30.38
CA LEU A 353 21.37 27.02 -31.53
C LEU A 353 21.45 28.54 -31.67
N LYS A 354 22.65 29.13 -31.54
CA LYS A 354 22.90 30.58 -31.70
C LYS A 354 21.92 31.47 -30.93
N GLY A 355 21.63 31.13 -29.67
CA GLY A 355 20.73 31.91 -28.81
C GLY A 355 19.24 31.63 -29.01
N ARG A 356 18.86 30.76 -29.95
CA ARG A 356 17.48 30.31 -30.17
C ARG A 356 17.29 28.87 -29.71
N ILE A 357 16.06 28.51 -29.40
CA ILE A 357 15.58 27.14 -29.23
C ILE A 357 15.04 26.68 -30.59
N VAL A 358 15.54 25.58 -31.11
CA VAL A 358 15.12 25.00 -32.39
C VAL A 358 14.74 23.53 -32.22
N LEU A 359 13.76 23.08 -33.00
CA LEU A 359 13.39 21.66 -33.06
C LEU A 359 14.52 20.84 -33.71
N THR A 360 14.75 19.64 -33.19
CA THR A 360 15.59 18.64 -33.86
C THR A 360 14.79 17.96 -34.97
N ARG A 361 15.41 17.03 -35.71
CA ARG A 361 14.66 16.15 -36.62
C ARG A 361 13.58 15.35 -35.88
N ARG A 362 13.90 14.81 -34.71
CA ARG A 362 12.96 14.08 -33.86
C ARG A 362 11.85 15.00 -33.35
N GLY A 363 12.18 16.22 -32.94
CA GLY A 363 11.21 17.23 -32.52
C GLY A 363 10.19 17.58 -33.59
N ARG A 364 10.64 17.76 -34.85
CA ARG A 364 9.74 18.02 -35.99
C ARG A 364 8.85 16.84 -36.35
N SER A 365 9.38 15.62 -36.24
CA SER A 365 8.53 14.43 -36.42
C SER A 365 7.50 14.31 -35.30
N ALA A 366 7.91 14.53 -34.05
CA ALA A 366 7.00 14.50 -32.90
C ALA A 366 5.93 15.60 -32.95
N SER A 367 6.25 16.78 -33.51
CA SER A 367 5.27 17.86 -33.65
C SER A 367 4.24 17.61 -34.76
N ALA A 368 4.49 16.66 -35.66
CA ALA A 368 3.60 16.33 -36.77
C ALA A 368 2.84 15.01 -36.56
N ASP A 369 3.32 14.16 -35.65
CA ASP A 369 2.85 12.79 -35.47
C ASP A 369 2.72 12.47 -33.97
N ALA A 370 1.46 12.27 -33.54
CA ALA A 370 1.12 11.96 -32.16
C ALA A 370 1.70 10.62 -31.68
N ASP A 371 1.94 9.65 -32.58
CA ASP A 371 2.53 8.37 -32.23
C ASP A 371 4.03 8.50 -31.97
N VAL A 372 4.71 9.34 -32.75
CA VAL A 372 6.11 9.68 -32.50
C VAL A 372 6.24 10.40 -31.16
N LEU A 373 5.36 11.36 -30.87
CA LEU A 373 5.35 12.08 -29.61
C LEU A 373 5.05 11.16 -28.42
N TRP A 374 4.01 10.32 -28.53
CA TRP A 374 3.69 9.29 -27.53
C TRP A 374 4.88 8.40 -27.19
N ASN A 375 5.55 7.86 -28.21
CA ASN A 375 6.74 7.03 -28.01
C ASN A 375 7.87 7.80 -27.31
N CYS A 376 8.04 9.09 -27.61
CA CYS A 376 9.01 9.93 -26.90
C CYS A 376 8.66 10.10 -25.43
N ILE A 377 7.37 10.27 -25.10
CA ILE A 377 6.91 10.42 -23.71
C ILE A 377 7.09 9.12 -22.93
N VAL A 378 6.61 7.98 -23.47
CA VAL A 378 6.71 6.66 -22.82
C VAL A 378 8.17 6.28 -22.51
N HIS A 379 9.07 6.48 -23.47
CA HIS A 379 10.51 6.21 -23.26
C HIS A 379 11.21 7.32 -22.46
N GLY A 380 10.58 8.48 -22.36
CA GLY A 380 11.09 9.66 -21.68
C GLY A 380 10.84 9.66 -20.18
N VAL A 381 9.82 8.94 -19.69
CA VAL A 381 9.56 8.72 -18.25
C VAL A 381 10.74 7.98 -17.64
N PRO A 382 11.51 8.53 -16.70
CA PRO A 382 12.67 7.84 -16.15
C PRO A 382 12.24 6.72 -15.20
N VAL A 383 13.04 5.64 -15.14
CA VAL A 383 13.00 4.63 -14.08
C VAL A 383 14.46 4.31 -13.73
N ALA A 384 14.85 4.49 -12.47
CA ALA A 384 16.19 4.33 -11.96
C ALA A 384 16.67 2.90 -12.22
N SER A 385 17.93 2.69 -12.57
CA SER A 385 18.41 1.39 -13.05
C SER A 385 18.38 0.26 -12.03
N ALA A 386 18.49 0.57 -10.73
CA ALA A 386 18.52 -0.41 -9.65
C ALA A 386 18.24 0.21 -8.27
N GLY A 387 18.14 -0.65 -7.25
CA GLY A 387 18.08 -0.27 -5.85
C GLY A 387 16.77 0.38 -5.41
N PRO A 388 16.75 1.03 -4.22
CA PRO A 388 15.53 1.59 -3.63
C PRO A 388 14.86 2.65 -4.50
N ALA A 389 15.64 3.46 -5.23
CA ALA A 389 15.10 4.45 -6.14
C ALA A 389 14.28 3.82 -7.27
N ARG A 390 14.74 2.69 -7.84
CA ARG A 390 13.97 1.93 -8.84
C ARG A 390 12.66 1.42 -8.27
N ALA A 391 12.71 0.86 -7.07
CA ALA A 391 11.53 0.36 -6.39
C ALA A 391 10.47 1.46 -6.21
N ILE A 392 10.89 2.63 -5.74
CA ILE A 392 10.01 3.79 -5.55
C ILE A 392 9.37 4.23 -6.87
N GLU A 393 10.19 4.39 -7.91
CA GLU A 393 9.72 4.87 -9.22
C GLU A 393 8.75 3.87 -9.88
N LEU A 394 8.99 2.57 -9.73
CA LEU A 394 8.07 1.53 -10.20
C LEU A 394 6.76 1.50 -9.40
N LEU A 395 6.82 1.67 -8.07
CA LEU A 395 5.62 1.75 -7.22
C LEU A 395 4.78 2.98 -7.55
N VAL A 396 5.41 4.13 -7.81
CA VAL A 396 4.74 5.35 -8.27
C VAL A 396 4.00 5.10 -9.59
N LEU A 397 4.68 4.50 -10.58
CA LEU A 397 4.03 4.17 -11.86
C LEU A 397 2.88 3.19 -11.67
N LEU A 398 3.04 2.18 -10.80
CA LEU A 398 2.00 1.21 -10.53
C LEU A 398 0.75 1.87 -9.91
N ALA A 399 0.96 2.74 -8.93
CA ALA A 399 -0.11 3.51 -8.29
C ALA A 399 -0.86 4.40 -9.29
N VAL A 400 -0.12 5.13 -10.16
CA VAL A 400 -0.73 5.95 -11.22
C VAL A 400 -1.48 5.06 -12.21
N ALA A 401 -0.92 3.91 -12.62
CA ALA A 401 -1.55 2.96 -13.53
C ALA A 401 -2.87 2.39 -12.97
N ALA A 402 -2.94 2.21 -11.65
CA ALA A 402 -4.13 1.79 -10.91
C ALA A 402 -5.15 2.92 -10.67
N GLY A 403 -4.80 4.17 -10.97
CA GLY A 403 -5.68 5.32 -10.71
C GLY A 403 -5.80 5.66 -9.23
N LEU A 404 -4.73 5.45 -8.45
CA LEU A 404 -4.67 5.92 -7.07
C LEU A 404 -4.47 7.44 -7.02
N GLU A 405 -5.23 8.08 -6.14
CA GLU A 405 -5.07 9.49 -5.79
C GLU A 405 -3.70 9.76 -5.13
N PRO A 406 -3.21 11.02 -5.11
CA PRO A 406 -1.89 11.34 -4.61
C PRO A 406 -1.61 10.88 -3.17
N SER A 407 -2.59 10.96 -2.27
CA SER A 407 -2.48 10.47 -0.89
C SER A 407 -2.28 8.95 -0.86
N ASP A 408 -3.19 8.21 -1.49
CA ASP A 408 -3.18 6.74 -1.55
C ASP A 408 -1.85 6.23 -2.16
N ARG A 409 -1.31 6.94 -3.16
CA ARG A 409 0.00 6.65 -3.75
C ARG A 409 1.15 6.83 -2.76
N HIS A 410 1.15 7.93 -2.01
CA HIS A 410 2.20 8.16 -1.01
C HIS A 410 2.20 7.05 0.04
N HIS A 411 1.02 6.66 0.51
CA HIS A 411 0.88 5.60 1.49
C HIS A 411 1.31 4.24 0.94
N LEU A 412 0.88 3.86 -0.27
CA LEU A 412 1.33 2.62 -0.90
C LEU A 412 2.86 2.56 -0.99
N VAL A 413 3.50 3.64 -1.46
CA VAL A 413 4.95 3.72 -1.60
C VAL A 413 5.62 3.60 -0.23
N ALA A 414 5.16 4.35 0.77
CA ALA A 414 5.74 4.36 2.12
C ALA A 414 5.58 3.00 2.83
N GLY A 415 4.38 2.42 2.79
CA GLY A 415 4.05 1.12 3.39
C GLY A 415 4.87 -0.01 2.78
N THR A 416 4.94 -0.05 1.44
CA THR A 416 5.72 -1.05 0.71
C THR A 416 7.23 -0.88 0.96
N LEU A 417 7.72 0.37 1.01
CA LEU A 417 9.11 0.66 1.35
C LEU A 417 9.52 0.19 2.74
N GLY A 418 8.61 0.26 3.73
CA GLY A 418 8.87 -0.26 5.08
C GLY A 418 9.16 -1.76 5.07
N GLN A 419 8.41 -2.52 4.28
CA GLN A 419 8.61 -3.96 4.09
C GLN A 419 9.90 -4.24 3.28
N ILE A 420 10.14 -3.48 2.21
CA ILE A 420 11.34 -3.57 1.36
C ILE A 420 12.63 -3.25 2.13
N ARG A 421 12.62 -2.28 3.04
CA ARG A 421 13.76 -1.91 3.92
C ARG A 421 14.22 -3.04 4.83
N SER A 422 13.36 -4.01 5.08
CA SER A 422 13.70 -5.21 5.83
C SER A 422 14.36 -6.28 4.94
N SER A 423 14.39 -6.10 3.61
CA SER A 423 14.97 -7.04 2.65
C SER A 423 16.42 -6.65 2.27
N PRO A 424 17.42 -7.48 2.59
CA PRO A 424 18.82 -7.21 2.25
C PRO A 424 19.09 -7.24 0.74
N VAL A 425 18.21 -7.83 -0.07
CA VAL A 425 18.37 -7.97 -1.52
C VAL A 425 18.23 -6.63 -2.24
N LEU A 426 17.27 -5.79 -1.85
CA LEU A 426 16.99 -4.51 -2.51
C LEU A 426 17.93 -3.39 -2.08
N PHE A 427 18.60 -3.54 -0.92
CA PHE A 427 19.57 -2.58 -0.39
C PHE A 427 21.04 -2.95 -0.66
N ALA A 428 21.30 -4.11 -1.29
CA ALA A 428 22.66 -4.55 -1.60
C ALA A 428 23.29 -3.78 -2.77
N GLU A 429 22.48 -3.25 -3.70
CA GLU A 429 22.99 -2.54 -4.87
C GLU A 429 22.93 -1.01 -4.70
N PRO A 430 24.08 -0.32 -4.72
CA PRO A 430 24.09 1.14 -4.72
C PRO A 430 23.46 1.66 -6.02
N ALA A 431 22.53 2.61 -5.90
CA ALA A 431 22.01 3.33 -7.03
C ALA A 431 23.17 4.06 -7.75
N ILE A 432 23.45 3.69 -9.00
CA ILE A 432 24.32 4.49 -9.85
C ILE A 432 23.48 5.68 -10.31
N PRO A 433 23.82 6.94 -9.96
CA PRO A 433 23.08 8.09 -10.44
C PRO A 433 23.19 8.15 -11.97
N GLY A 434 22.12 7.72 -12.65
CA GLY A 434 21.98 7.90 -14.08
C GLY A 434 21.86 9.40 -14.38
N LYS A 435 22.32 9.80 -15.57
CA LYS A 435 22.03 11.14 -16.11
C LYS A 435 20.57 11.22 -16.57
N SER A 436 19.59 11.05 -15.68
CA SER A 436 18.18 11.32 -16.01
C SER A 436 17.89 12.82 -15.86
N ALA A 437 16.91 13.31 -16.61
CA ALA A 437 16.50 14.72 -16.59
C ALA A 437 15.54 15.06 -15.43
N GLY A 438 15.38 14.15 -14.47
CA GLY A 438 14.46 14.23 -13.34
C GLY A 438 14.10 12.83 -12.82
N THR A 439 13.29 12.80 -11.76
CA THR A 439 12.62 11.60 -11.24
C THR A 439 11.34 11.28 -12.02
N THR A 440 10.78 10.09 -11.84
CA THR A 440 9.50 9.71 -12.48
C THR A 440 8.38 10.70 -12.15
N ILE A 441 8.26 11.11 -10.89
CA ILE A 441 7.23 12.05 -10.42
C ILE A 441 7.38 13.40 -11.13
N GLU A 442 8.61 13.94 -11.17
CA GLU A 442 8.87 15.23 -11.83
C GLU A 442 8.50 15.20 -13.31
N VAL A 443 8.76 14.08 -14.01
CA VAL A 443 8.41 13.97 -15.43
C VAL A 443 6.91 13.82 -15.63
N LEU A 444 6.22 13.02 -14.81
CA LEU A 444 4.76 12.88 -14.86
C LEU A 444 4.06 14.23 -14.60
N ASP A 445 4.55 15.00 -13.64
CA ASP A 445 4.07 16.35 -13.34
C ASP A 445 4.31 17.32 -14.52
N LEU A 446 5.53 17.34 -15.06
CA LEU A 446 5.90 18.19 -16.20
C LEU A 446 5.00 17.95 -17.43
N VAL A 447 4.68 16.69 -17.73
CA VAL A 447 3.77 16.37 -18.85
C VAL A 447 2.29 16.56 -18.52
N GLY A 448 1.97 16.87 -17.26
CA GLY A 448 0.60 17.11 -16.79
C GLY A 448 -0.19 15.83 -16.56
N ALA A 449 0.48 14.70 -16.30
CA ALA A 449 -0.19 13.46 -15.97
C ALA A 449 -0.74 13.49 -14.53
N ILE A 450 0.04 14.02 -13.60
CA ILE A 450 -0.29 14.06 -12.17
C ILE A 450 -0.33 15.52 -11.70
N GLY A 451 -1.22 15.84 -10.75
CA GLY A 451 -1.26 17.15 -10.09
C GLY A 451 -0.38 17.16 -8.85
N TYR A 452 0.58 18.08 -8.76
CA TYR A 452 1.31 18.35 -7.52
C TYR A 452 1.02 19.78 -7.08
N ASP A 453 0.06 19.96 -6.16
CA ASP A 453 -0.13 21.26 -5.52
C ASP A 453 0.82 21.37 -4.32
N LEU A 454 1.83 22.24 -4.41
CA LEU A 454 2.75 22.53 -3.30
C LEU A 454 2.37 23.81 -2.52
N VAL A 455 1.32 24.55 -2.93
CA VAL A 455 0.98 25.85 -2.33
C VAL A 455 -0.53 26.12 -2.18
N GLY A 456 -1.41 25.43 -2.90
CA GLY A 456 -2.86 25.61 -2.87
C GLY A 456 -3.59 24.48 -2.15
N MET A 457 -4.65 24.85 -1.45
CA MET A 457 -5.52 23.96 -0.67
C MET A 457 -6.55 23.24 -1.57
N VAL A 458 -6.15 22.66 -2.72
CA VAL A 458 -7.02 21.81 -3.55
C VAL A 458 -6.19 20.68 -4.19
N SER A 459 -6.51 19.43 -3.87
CA SER A 459 -5.98 18.26 -4.59
C SER A 459 -6.53 18.24 -6.02
N THR A 460 -5.70 18.50 -7.03
CA THR A 460 -6.08 18.30 -8.43
C THR A 460 -5.94 16.81 -8.76
N SER A 461 -7.07 16.16 -9.07
CA SER A 461 -7.09 14.75 -9.48
C SER A 461 -6.21 14.55 -10.72
N ASP A 462 -5.59 13.37 -10.82
CA ASP A 462 -4.79 13.00 -11.99
C ASP A 462 -5.60 13.09 -13.29
N MET A 463 -4.92 13.38 -14.40
CA MET A 463 -5.60 13.38 -15.68
C MET A 463 -6.13 11.97 -16.00
N PRO A 464 -7.33 11.80 -16.59
CA PRO A 464 -7.90 10.48 -16.89
C PRO A 464 -6.99 9.60 -17.78
N TRP A 465 -6.12 10.24 -18.58
CA TRP A 465 -5.17 9.54 -19.44
C TRP A 465 -3.87 9.09 -18.74
N ALA A 466 -3.58 9.58 -17.52
CA ALA A 466 -2.35 9.31 -16.77
C ALA A 466 -2.13 7.81 -16.52
N GLN A 467 -3.21 7.08 -16.24
CA GLN A 467 -3.18 5.63 -16.04
C GLN A 467 -2.60 4.90 -17.27
N TYR A 468 -2.98 5.32 -18.47
CA TYR A 468 -2.51 4.71 -19.72
C TYR A 468 -1.04 5.01 -19.98
N LEU A 469 -0.58 6.24 -19.68
CA LEU A 469 0.84 6.58 -19.78
C LEU A 469 1.67 5.75 -18.80
N ALA A 470 1.23 5.63 -17.55
CA ALA A 470 1.94 4.86 -16.53
C ALA A 470 2.00 3.36 -16.88
N ARG A 471 0.90 2.77 -17.35
CA ARG A 471 0.89 1.39 -17.88
C ARG A 471 1.88 1.21 -19.03
N ALA A 472 1.87 2.11 -20.01
CA ALA A 472 2.78 2.04 -21.14
C ALA A 472 4.25 2.19 -20.72
N ALA A 473 4.54 3.05 -19.73
CA ALA A 473 5.88 3.21 -19.17
C ALA A 473 6.37 1.98 -18.39
N LEU A 474 5.45 1.22 -17.78
CA LEU A 474 5.75 -0.07 -17.12
C LEU A 474 5.92 -1.23 -18.11
N GLN A 475 5.29 -1.14 -19.29
CA GLN A 475 5.31 -2.18 -20.32
C GLN A 475 6.49 -2.09 -21.31
N ARG A 476 7.22 -0.97 -21.32
CA ARG A 476 8.41 -0.76 -22.17
C ARG A 476 9.58 -1.64 -21.74
#